data_AF-A0A0V8H7E2-F1
#
_entry.id   AF-A0A0V8H7E2-F1
#
_cell.length_a   1.000
_cell.length_b   1.000
_cell.length_c   1.000
_cell.angle_alpha   90.00
_cell.angle_beta   90.00
_cell.angle_gamma   90.00
#
_symmetry.space_group_name_H-M   'P 1'
#
loop_
_entity.id
_entity.type
_entity.pdbx_description
1 polymer ?
#
loop_
_entity_poly.entity_id
_entity_poly.type
_entity_poly.pdbx_seq_one_letter_code
_entity_poly.pdbx_strand_id
1 'polypeptide(L)'
;MNRAVTQIGLGVAVLLFSLFATLFEGSEIVERPFEWEYSTPFSGDVKEGSDISKLDYFVYAIKFKPTFPIVLAISIVYVLVVAGYLFISRKRFYSLYLPVLAVLQLIVGWFMFSATTSGAQALSYVSIACGLVFLLTVLMYYFAPFGSRVVNRR
;
A
#
# COMPACT_ATOMS: atom_id res chain seq x y z
N MET A 1 6.32 26.92 5.69
CA MET A 1 5.48 25.70 5.62
C MET A 1 6.39 24.48 5.71
N ASN A 2 6.20 23.60 6.71
CA ASN A 2 7.09 22.45 6.91
C ASN A 2 7.03 21.53 5.68
N ARG A 3 8.17 21.25 5.05
CA ARG A 3 8.27 20.42 3.83
C ARG A 3 7.59 19.05 3.98
N ALA A 4 7.61 18.49 5.18
CA ALA A 4 6.93 17.24 5.48
C ALA A 4 5.39 17.36 5.52
N VAL A 5 4.84 18.51 5.94
CA VAL A 5 3.39 18.75 5.93
C VAL A 5 2.87 18.86 4.49
N THR A 6 3.64 19.51 3.60
CA THR A 6 3.30 19.55 2.17
C THR A 6 3.38 18.18 1.51
N GLN A 7 4.36 17.35 1.91
CA GLN A 7 4.49 15.98 1.42
C GLN A 7 3.33 15.09 1.86
N ILE A 8 2.89 15.18 3.12
CA ILE A 8 1.69 14.47 3.58
C ILE A 8 0.46 14.96 2.84
N GLY A 9 0.27 16.28 2.71
CA GLY A 9 -0.88 16.83 1.99
C GLY A 9 -0.98 16.31 0.55
N LEU A 10 0.15 16.28 -0.17
CA LEU A 10 0.21 15.72 -1.51
C LEU A 10 -0.06 14.21 -1.52
N GLY A 11 0.55 13.46 -0.60
CA GLY A 11 0.33 12.01 -0.48
C GLY A 11 -1.12 11.65 -0.20
N VAL A 12 -1.78 12.38 0.70
CA VAL A 12 -3.20 12.22 1.01
C VAL A 12 -4.08 12.59 -0.19
N ALA A 13 -3.76 13.65 -0.93
CA ALA A 13 -4.50 14.00 -2.14
C ALA A 13 -4.44 12.89 -3.19
N VAL A 14 -3.25 12.31 -3.44
CA VAL A 14 -3.08 11.16 -4.35
C VAL A 14 -3.81 9.92 -3.84
N LEU A 15 -3.78 9.67 -2.52
CA LEU A 15 -4.50 8.56 -1.89
C LEU A 15 -6.01 8.69 -2.10
N LEU A 16 -6.58 9.86 -1.83
CA LEU A 16 -8.02 10.08 -2.02
C LEU A 16 -8.40 9.97 -3.50
N PHE A 17 -7.61 10.58 -4.39
CA PHE A 17 -7.86 10.50 -5.83
C PHE A 17 -7.84 9.04 -6.33
N SER A 18 -6.81 8.27 -5.96
CA SER A 18 -6.69 6.86 -6.34
C SER A 18 -7.78 5.99 -5.71
N LEU A 19 -8.23 6.31 -4.48
CA LEU A 19 -9.36 5.63 -3.86
C LEU A 19 -10.65 5.86 -4.65
N PHE A 20 -10.96 7.11 -5.01
CA PHE A 20 -12.13 7.42 -5.82
C PHE A 20 -12.06 6.79 -7.21
N ALA A 21 -10.90 6.85 -7.87
CA ALA A 21 -10.68 6.23 -9.17
C ALA A 21 -10.86 4.70 -9.09
N THR A 22 -10.34 4.06 -8.04
CA THR A 22 -10.51 2.62 -7.82
C THR A 22 -11.97 2.24 -7.63
N LEU A 23 -12.72 2.99 -6.82
CA LEU A 23 -14.14 2.72 -6.59
C LEU A 23 -14.99 2.99 -7.84
N PHE A 24 -14.62 4.02 -8.62
CA PHE A 24 -15.27 4.34 -9.88
C PHE A 24 -15.06 3.21 -10.90
N GLU A 25 -13.82 2.79 -11.11
CA GLU A 25 -13.53 1.63 -11.98
C GLU A 25 -14.16 0.33 -11.46
N GLY A 26 -14.22 0.19 -10.14
CA GLY A 26 -14.84 -0.92 -9.44
C GLY A 26 -16.35 -1.02 -9.65
N SER A 27 -17.04 0.11 -9.80
CA SER A 27 -18.50 0.17 -9.96
C SER A 27 -19.02 -0.50 -11.23
N GLU A 28 -18.14 -0.80 -12.20
CA GLU A 28 -18.51 -1.56 -13.41
C GLU A 28 -19.04 -2.97 -13.07
N ILE A 29 -18.77 -3.50 -11.87
CA ILE A 29 -19.39 -4.75 -11.40
C ILE A 29 -20.92 -4.70 -11.44
N VAL A 30 -21.54 -3.53 -11.23
CA VAL A 30 -23.00 -3.34 -11.28
C VAL A 30 -23.58 -3.75 -12.64
N GLU A 31 -22.82 -3.52 -13.71
CA GLU A 31 -23.22 -3.84 -15.09
C GLU A 31 -22.84 -5.28 -15.51
N ARG A 32 -22.20 -6.05 -14.62
CA ARG A 32 -21.72 -7.42 -14.89
C ARG A 32 -22.24 -8.45 -13.87
N PRO A 33 -23.52 -8.86 -14.00
CA PRO A 33 -24.15 -9.79 -13.06
C PRO A 33 -23.46 -11.14 -12.92
N PHE A 34 -22.80 -11.62 -13.98
CA PHE A 34 -22.07 -12.89 -13.97
C PHE A 34 -20.82 -12.87 -13.06
N GLU A 35 -20.30 -11.69 -12.69
CA GLU A 35 -19.16 -11.57 -11.77
C GLU A 35 -19.58 -11.46 -10.30
N TRP A 36 -20.87 -11.32 -10.01
CA TRP A 36 -21.35 -11.09 -8.64
C TRP A 36 -20.96 -12.26 -7.73
N GLU A 37 -21.22 -13.49 -8.15
CA GLU A 37 -20.88 -14.73 -7.41
C GLU A 37 -19.41 -14.79 -6.93
N TYR A 38 -18.47 -14.24 -7.72
CA TYR A 38 -17.04 -14.32 -7.45
C TYR A 38 -16.40 -13.02 -6.96
N SER A 39 -17.12 -11.91 -7.03
CA SER A 39 -16.55 -10.58 -6.79
C SER A 39 -17.36 -9.74 -5.78
N THR A 40 -18.43 -10.28 -5.19
CA THR A 40 -19.20 -9.64 -4.10
C THR A 40 -19.11 -10.37 -2.75
N PRO A 41 -17.91 -10.64 -2.21
CA PRO A 41 -17.76 -11.33 -0.93
C PRO A 41 -18.36 -10.56 0.25
N PHE A 42 -18.51 -9.23 0.15
CA PHE A 42 -19.06 -8.41 1.23
C PHE A 42 -20.57 -8.23 1.17
N SER A 43 -21.18 -8.28 -0.02
CA SER A 43 -22.65 -8.15 -0.17
C SER A 43 -23.40 -9.48 -0.11
N GLY A 44 -22.72 -10.60 -0.40
CA GLY A 44 -23.35 -11.92 -0.35
C GLY A 44 -24.30 -12.15 -1.51
N ASP A 45 -25.58 -12.42 -1.22
CA ASP A 45 -26.59 -12.84 -2.19
C ASP A 45 -27.21 -11.62 -2.91
N VAL A 46 -26.50 -11.13 -3.94
CA VAL A 46 -26.85 -9.91 -4.68
C VAL A 46 -27.96 -10.21 -5.70
N LYS A 47 -29.11 -9.57 -5.55
CA LYS A 47 -30.24 -9.69 -6.49
C LYS A 47 -30.33 -8.52 -7.45
N GLU A 48 -29.96 -7.32 -6.97
CA GLU A 48 -29.91 -6.11 -7.77
C GLU A 48 -28.56 -5.42 -7.59
N GLY A 49 -28.12 -4.68 -8.62
CA GLY A 49 -26.83 -4.00 -8.59
C GLY A 49 -26.72 -2.91 -7.51
N SER A 50 -27.85 -2.43 -6.98
CA SER A 50 -27.92 -1.53 -5.83
C SER A 50 -27.53 -2.18 -4.50
N ASP A 51 -27.60 -3.51 -4.41
CA ASP A 51 -27.25 -4.25 -3.20
C ASP A 51 -25.72 -4.39 -3.04
N ILE A 52 -24.95 -4.04 -4.08
CA ILE A 52 -23.50 -4.19 -4.10
C ILE A 52 -22.83 -3.09 -3.29
N SER A 53 -22.11 -3.50 -2.25
CA SER A 53 -21.27 -2.68 -1.40
C SER A 53 -20.08 -2.07 -2.17
N LYS A 54 -19.68 -0.86 -1.77
CA LYS A 54 -18.47 -0.21 -2.29
C LYS A 54 -17.19 -1.01 -2.01
N LEU A 55 -17.20 -1.88 -1.00
CA LEU A 55 -16.07 -2.79 -0.75
C LEU A 55 -15.95 -3.85 -1.85
N ASP A 56 -17.06 -4.29 -2.44
CA ASP A 56 -17.05 -5.21 -3.58
C ASP A 56 -16.57 -4.52 -4.86
N TYR A 57 -16.84 -3.21 -5.00
CA TYR A 57 -16.24 -2.42 -6.09
C TYR A 57 -14.71 -2.45 -6.00
N PHE A 58 -14.18 -2.35 -4.77
CA PHE A 58 -12.74 -2.44 -4.53
C PHE A 58 -12.17 -3.83 -4.86
N VAL A 59 -12.86 -4.91 -4.46
CA VAL A 59 -12.47 -6.30 -4.79
C VAL A 59 -12.44 -6.51 -6.29
N TYR A 60 -13.49 -6.07 -6.99
CA TYR A 60 -13.58 -6.14 -8.45
C TYR A 60 -12.44 -5.37 -9.13
N ALA A 61 -12.16 -4.15 -8.67
CA ALA A 61 -11.07 -3.34 -9.21
C ALA A 61 -9.70 -4.01 -9.01
N ILE A 62 -9.42 -4.57 -7.83
CA ILE A 62 -8.15 -5.31 -7.62
C ILE A 62 -8.03 -6.48 -8.60
N LYS A 63 -9.13 -7.21 -8.84
CA LYS A 63 -9.13 -8.41 -9.68
C LYS A 63 -8.92 -8.09 -11.16
N PHE A 64 -9.62 -7.09 -11.69
CA PHE A 64 -9.71 -6.83 -13.13
C PHE A 64 -9.08 -5.53 -13.61
N LYS A 65 -8.93 -4.54 -12.72
CA LYS A 65 -8.40 -3.20 -13.03
C LYS A 65 -7.39 -2.73 -11.97
N PRO A 66 -6.22 -3.39 -11.86
CA PRO A 66 -5.32 -3.23 -10.72
C PRO A 66 -4.56 -1.89 -10.70
N THR A 67 -4.62 -1.08 -11.76
CA THR A 67 -3.82 0.15 -11.90
C THR A 67 -4.03 1.12 -10.75
N PHE A 68 -5.27 1.56 -10.51
CA PHE A 68 -5.57 2.46 -9.40
C PHE A 68 -5.46 1.81 -8.01
N PRO A 69 -5.86 0.55 -7.80
CA PRO A 69 -5.54 -0.18 -6.57
C PRO A 69 -4.05 -0.20 -6.22
N ILE A 70 -3.16 -0.38 -7.21
CA ILE A 70 -1.70 -0.37 -7.00
C ILE A 70 -1.24 1.03 -6.60
N VAL A 71 -1.69 2.07 -7.31
CA VAL A 71 -1.36 3.47 -6.96
C VAL A 71 -1.86 3.81 -5.55
N LEU A 72 -3.07 3.36 -5.19
CA LEU A 72 -3.63 3.51 -3.86
C LEU A 72 -2.74 2.83 -2.81
N ALA A 73 -2.33 1.58 -3.02
CA ALA A 73 -1.45 0.86 -2.10
C ALA A 73 -0.10 1.57 -1.91
N ILE A 74 0.53 2.05 -2.99
CA ILE A 74 1.77 2.82 -2.94
C ILE A 74 1.57 4.12 -2.15
N SER A 75 0.46 4.83 -2.38
CA SER A 75 0.16 6.08 -1.68
C SER A 75 -0.08 5.87 -0.18
N ILE A 76 -0.75 4.79 0.22
CA ILE A 76 -0.94 4.42 1.63
C ILE A 76 0.42 4.22 2.30
N VAL A 77 1.30 3.43 1.67
CA VAL A 77 2.63 3.16 2.18
C VAL A 77 3.45 4.44 2.29
N TYR A 78 3.39 5.31 1.28
CA TYR A 78 4.06 6.61 1.30
C TYR A 78 3.58 7.48 2.47
N VAL A 79 2.26 7.61 2.64
CA VAL A 79 1.68 8.39 3.74
C VAL A 79 2.10 7.81 5.09
N LEU A 80 2.12 6.48 5.26
CA LEU A 80 2.59 5.82 6.48
C LEU A 80 4.06 6.13 6.78
N VAL A 81 4.93 6.07 5.77
CA VAL A 81 6.36 6.40 5.93
C VAL A 81 6.55 7.86 6.37
N VAL A 82 5.89 8.81 5.71
CA VAL A 82 6.02 10.24 6.06
C VAL A 82 5.35 10.55 7.40
N ALA A 83 4.21 9.93 7.71
CA ALA A 83 3.57 10.05 9.01
C ALA A 83 4.47 9.49 10.12
N GLY A 84 5.05 8.31 9.94
CA GLY A 84 6.03 7.74 10.87
C GLY A 84 7.22 8.66 11.10
N TYR A 85 7.72 9.31 10.05
CA TYR A 85 8.80 10.30 10.16
C TYR A 85 8.40 11.52 10.99
N LEU A 86 7.16 12.00 10.88
CA LEU A 86 6.67 13.15 11.64
C LEU A 86 6.35 12.82 13.11
N PHE A 87 5.71 11.69 13.37
CA PHE A 87 5.29 11.30 14.71
C PHE A 87 6.44 10.74 15.55
N ILE A 88 7.42 10.10 14.92
CA ILE A 88 8.52 9.43 15.63
C ILE A 88 9.74 10.36 15.68
N SER A 89 9.79 11.21 16.71
CA SER A 89 10.85 12.22 16.86
C SER A 89 12.25 11.62 17.12
N ARG A 90 12.33 10.35 17.56
CA ARG A 90 13.60 9.67 17.84
C ARG A 90 14.02 8.75 16.69
N LYS A 91 15.18 9.03 16.09
CA LYS A 91 15.77 8.24 14.98
C LYS A 91 15.83 6.73 15.26
N ARG A 92 16.10 6.32 16.51
CA ARG A 92 16.13 4.90 16.91
C ARG A 92 14.77 4.22 16.76
N PHE A 93 13.68 4.88 17.15
CA PHE A 93 12.34 4.32 17.01
C PHE A 93 11.89 4.30 15.55
N TYR A 94 12.27 5.30 14.75
CA TYR A 94 11.97 5.31 13.32
C TYR A 94 12.70 4.17 12.56
N SER A 95 13.96 3.89 12.96
CA SER A 95 14.72 2.75 12.45
C SER A 95 14.09 1.39 12.82
N LEU A 96 13.33 1.30 13.91
CA LEU A 96 12.54 0.11 14.26
C LEU A 96 11.17 0.08 13.57
N TYR A 97 10.61 1.23 13.20
CA TYR A 97 9.34 1.33 12.50
C TYR A 97 9.40 0.85 11.04
N LEU A 98 10.45 1.23 10.30
CA LEU A 98 10.64 0.82 8.91
C LEU A 98 10.65 -0.71 8.67
N PRO A 99 11.38 -1.54 9.45
CA PRO A 99 11.33 -2.99 9.26
C PRO A 99 9.97 -3.58 9.62
N VAL A 100 9.22 -2.98 10.57
CA VAL A 100 7.83 -3.41 10.84
C VAL A 100 6.95 -3.18 9.62
N LEU A 101 7.03 -2.01 8.99
CA LEU A 101 6.32 -1.74 7.73
C LEU A 101 6.73 -2.71 6.61
N ALA A 102 8.01 -3.04 6.50
CA ALA A 102 8.51 -3.99 5.50
C ALA A 102 7.92 -5.39 5.71
N VAL A 103 7.91 -5.90 6.95
CA VAL A 103 7.32 -7.19 7.28
C VAL A 103 5.81 -7.20 6.99
N LEU A 104 5.08 -6.13 7.33
CA LEU A 104 3.67 -6.00 7.02
C LEU A 104 3.41 -6.08 5.50
N GLN A 105 4.21 -5.40 4.68
CA GLN A 105 4.10 -5.49 3.22
C GLN A 105 4.40 -6.88 2.67
N LEU A 106 5.39 -7.58 3.23
CA LEU A 106 5.70 -8.96 2.85
C LEU A 106 4.54 -9.91 3.19
N ILE A 107 3.90 -9.73 4.36
CA ILE A 107 2.72 -10.50 4.75
C ILE A 107 1.56 -10.26 3.77
N VAL A 108 1.29 -9.00 3.43
CA VAL A 108 0.26 -8.64 2.43
C VAL A 108 0.58 -9.26 1.07
N GLY A 109 1.83 -9.16 0.63
CA GLY A 109 2.29 -9.75 -0.62
C GLY A 109 2.12 -11.27 -0.65
N TRP A 110 2.49 -11.96 0.44
CA TRP A 110 2.32 -13.40 0.60
C TRP A 110 0.86 -13.82 0.54
N PHE A 111 -0.03 -13.14 1.26
CA PHE A 111 -1.45 -13.45 1.27
C PHE A 111 -2.08 -13.29 -0.12
N MET A 112 -1.73 -12.21 -0.83
CA MET A 112 -2.25 -11.94 -2.18
C MET A 112 -1.65 -12.87 -3.24
N PHE A 113 -0.49 -13.47 -3.00
CA PHE A 113 0.12 -14.45 -3.91
C PHE A 113 -0.72 -15.73 -4.03
N SER A 114 -1.51 -16.05 -3.00
CA SER A 114 -2.45 -17.19 -3.04
C SER A 114 -3.69 -16.93 -3.89
N ALA A 115 -3.96 -15.68 -4.28
CA ALA A 115 -5.10 -15.36 -5.15
C ALA A 115 -4.78 -15.67 -6.62
N THR A 116 -5.70 -16.33 -7.32
CA THR A 116 -5.54 -16.78 -8.72
C THR A 116 -5.72 -15.67 -9.76
N THR A 117 -5.98 -14.43 -9.32
CA THR A 117 -6.32 -13.31 -10.20
C THR A 117 -5.09 -12.52 -10.60
N SER A 118 -4.97 -12.17 -11.87
CA SER A 118 -3.82 -11.42 -12.43
C SER A 118 -3.56 -10.10 -11.70
N GLY A 119 -4.62 -9.37 -11.32
CA GLY A 119 -4.47 -8.09 -10.61
C GLY A 119 -3.96 -8.23 -9.17
N ALA A 120 -4.40 -9.26 -8.43
CA ALA A 120 -3.86 -9.54 -7.10
C ALA A 120 -2.39 -9.97 -7.14
N GLN A 121 -1.98 -10.73 -8.16
CA GLN A 121 -0.57 -11.08 -8.38
C GLN A 121 0.29 -9.84 -8.66
N ALA A 122 -0.20 -8.91 -9.49
CA ALA A 122 0.49 -7.64 -9.72
C ALA A 122 0.68 -6.83 -8.42
N LEU A 123 -0.37 -6.74 -7.60
CA LEU A 123 -0.30 -6.07 -6.29
C LEU A 123 0.68 -6.79 -5.33
N SER A 124 0.71 -8.12 -5.37
CA SER A 124 1.63 -8.95 -4.60
C SER A 124 3.09 -8.65 -4.97
N TYR A 125 3.44 -8.65 -6.25
CA TYR A 125 4.80 -8.36 -6.70
C TYR A 125 5.26 -6.96 -6.29
N VAL A 126 4.39 -5.94 -6.45
CA VAL A 126 4.69 -4.57 -6.02
C VAL A 126 4.91 -4.50 -4.51
N SER A 127 4.07 -5.17 -3.72
CA SER A 127 4.17 -5.19 -2.26
C SER A 127 5.45 -5.88 -1.79
N ILE A 128 5.81 -7.02 -2.39
CA ILE A 128 7.04 -7.75 -2.07
C ILE A 128 8.27 -6.93 -2.45
N ALA A 129 8.30 -6.35 -3.66
CA ALA A 129 9.40 -5.51 -4.12
C ALA A 129 9.59 -4.30 -3.19
N CYS A 130 8.50 -3.63 -2.79
CA CYS A 130 8.54 -2.51 -1.86
C CYS A 130 9.06 -2.92 -0.47
N GLY A 131 8.58 -4.05 0.06
CA GLY A 131 9.05 -4.61 1.32
C GLY A 131 10.54 -4.93 1.31
N LEU A 132 11.05 -5.51 0.22
CA LEU A 132 12.49 -5.77 0.04
C LEU A 132 13.31 -4.49 0.00
N VAL A 133 12.84 -3.45 -0.70
CA VAL A 133 13.51 -2.14 -0.72
C VAL A 133 13.60 -1.57 0.69
N PHE A 134 12.53 -1.66 1.49
CA PHE A 134 12.59 -1.20 2.88
C PHE A 134 13.57 -2.02 3.73
N LEU A 135 13.61 -3.34 3.59
CA LEU A 135 14.61 -4.16 4.28
C LEU A 135 16.04 -3.77 3.88
N LEU A 136 16.29 -3.53 2.59
CA LEU A 136 17.60 -3.08 2.11
C LEU A 136 17.98 -1.72 2.70
N THR A 137 17.06 -0.75 2.77
CA THR A 137 17.35 0.55 3.39
C THR A 137 17.69 0.43 4.87
N VAL A 138 17.03 -0.47 5.60
CA VAL A 138 17.32 -0.75 7.01
C VAL A 138 18.68 -1.45 7.15
N LEU A 139 18.96 -2.42 6.29
CA LEU A 139 20.25 -3.11 6.24
C LEU A 139 21.39 -2.12 6.02
N MET A 140 21.24 -1.22 5.03
CA MET A 140 22.21 -0.14 4.78
C MET A 140 22.35 0.78 5.99
N TYR A 141 21.27 1.11 6.70
CA TYR A 141 21.33 1.95 7.90
C TYR A 141 22.12 1.29 9.04
N TYR A 142 22.01 -0.03 9.23
CA TYR A 142 22.73 -0.76 10.28
C TYR A 142 24.15 -1.18 9.88
N PHE A 143 24.39 -1.51 8.61
CA PHE A 143 25.68 -1.98 8.10
C PHE A 143 26.55 -0.89 7.49
N ALA A 144 26.02 0.30 7.16
CA ALA A 144 26.86 1.45 6.84
C ALA A 144 27.70 1.72 8.10
N PRO A 145 29.02 1.42 8.06
CA PRO A 145 29.84 1.52 9.24
C PRO A 145 29.80 2.98 9.70
N PHE A 146 30.04 3.15 10.98
CA PHE A 146 30.41 4.40 11.65
C PHE A 146 31.66 5.00 10.96
N GLY A 147 31.52 5.45 9.72
CA GLY A 147 32.57 5.91 8.84
C GLY A 147 32.94 7.33 9.22
N SER A 148 34.11 7.46 9.83
CA SER A 148 34.80 8.67 10.29
C SER A 148 34.46 9.16 11.72
N ARG A 149 34.83 8.36 12.73
CA ARG A 149 35.55 8.97 13.87
C ARG A 149 37.06 8.84 13.64
N VAL A 150 37.57 9.56 12.66
CA VAL A 150 38.98 9.99 12.65
C VAL A 150 38.99 11.38 13.28
N VAL A 151 38.90 11.44 14.61
CA VAL A 151 39.34 12.62 15.35
C VAL A 151 40.68 12.24 15.95
N ASN A 152 41.70 12.54 15.16
CA ASN A 152 43.09 12.50 15.54
C ASN A 152 43.26 13.45 16.74
N ARG A 153 43.34 12.93 17.96
CA ARG A 153 43.80 13.71 19.12
C ARG A 153 45.33 13.71 19.05
N ARG A 154 45.88 14.85 18.61
CA ARG A 154 47.24 15.23 18.97
C ARG A 154 47.33 15.44 20.47
#